data_AF-A0AAE6MAA1-F1
#
_entry.id   AF-A0AAE6MAA1-F1
#
_cell.length_a   1.000
_cell.length_b   1.000
_cell.length_c   1.000
_cell.angle_alpha   90.00
_cell.angle_beta   90.00
_cell.angle_gamma   90.00
#
_symmetry.space_group_name_H-M   'P 1'
#
loop_
_entity.id
_entity.type
_entity.pdbx_description
1 polymer ?
#
loop_
_entity_poly.entity_id
_entity_poly.type
_entity_poly.pdbx_seq_one_letter_code
_entity_poly.pdbx_strand_id
1 'polypeptide(L)'
;MSDDVKRLGDISKRINSINKICEKYGGIYEALENFEEAQPAIMMHLIVCNENIDKLMYSDEIDIKSILSQKELRGIKAIRNIAAHDYEGLDFSIIHDVVKYYLPSIKTNIDRFLVSQKEIGGSSGSNVHKVSNDTAKSKEKEK
;
A
#
# COMPACT_ATOMS: atom_id res chain seq x y z
N MET A 1 3.66 -17.08 3.37
CA MET A 1 3.28 -15.70 2.97
C MET A 1 3.86 -15.48 1.59
N SER A 2 3.02 -15.22 0.58
CA SER A 2 3.49 -15.11 -0.80
C SER A 2 4.39 -13.90 -1.01
N ASP A 3 5.20 -13.93 -2.05
CA ASP A 3 6.16 -12.87 -2.34
C ASP A 3 5.49 -11.53 -2.62
N ASP A 4 4.27 -11.54 -3.16
CA ASP A 4 3.49 -10.34 -3.40
C ASP A 4 2.98 -9.69 -2.11
N VAL A 5 2.51 -10.50 -1.16
CA VAL A 5 2.12 -9.97 0.16
C VAL A 5 3.36 -9.40 0.87
N LYS A 6 4.55 -9.99 0.68
CA LYS A 6 5.81 -9.39 1.18
C LYS A 6 6.12 -8.06 0.50
N ARG A 7 5.89 -7.91 -0.82
CA ARG A 7 6.11 -6.64 -1.56
C ARG A 7 5.19 -5.54 -1.06
N LEU A 8 3.89 -5.85 -0.91
CA LEU A 8 2.91 -4.94 -0.30
C LEU A 8 3.35 -4.51 1.12
N GLY A 9 3.79 -5.48 1.93
CA GLY A 9 4.32 -5.21 3.26
C GLY A 9 5.59 -4.34 3.26
N ASP A 10 6.50 -4.54 2.30
CA ASP A 10 7.69 -3.70 2.14
C ASP A 10 7.30 -2.27 1.73
N ILE A 11 6.40 -2.10 0.75
CA ILE A 11 5.90 -0.77 0.35
C ILE A 11 5.37 0.01 1.56
N SER A 12 4.50 -0.61 2.38
CA SER A 12 3.96 0.04 3.58
C SER A 12 5.06 0.45 4.57
N LYS A 13 6.09 -0.39 4.76
CA LYS A 13 7.26 -0.07 5.59
C LYS A 13 8.08 1.09 5.02
N ARG A 14 8.33 1.13 3.71
CA ARG A 14 9.06 2.22 3.05
C ARG A 14 8.33 3.55 3.19
N ILE A 15 7.01 3.56 3.04
CA ILE A 15 6.19 4.77 3.24
C ILE A 15 6.31 5.26 4.69
N ASN A 16 6.27 4.35 5.67
CA ASN A 16 6.51 4.74 7.06
C ASN A 16 7.90 5.33 7.29
N SER A 17 8.93 4.77 6.67
CA SER A 17 10.29 5.32 6.76
C SER A 17 10.37 6.72 6.16
N ILE A 18 9.76 6.96 5.00
CA ILE A 18 9.69 8.30 4.38
C ILE A 18 9.05 9.30 5.34
N ASN A 19 7.88 8.97 5.91
CA ASN A 19 7.20 9.86 6.84
C ASN A 19 8.07 10.19 8.07
N LYS A 20 8.74 9.18 8.65
CA LYS A 20 9.67 9.38 9.78
C LYS A 20 10.86 10.26 9.42
N ILE A 21 11.39 10.13 8.19
CA ILE A 21 12.46 11.01 7.71
C ILE A 21 11.92 12.43 7.60
N CYS A 22 10.78 12.66 6.95
CA CYS A 22 10.18 14.00 6.87
C CYS A 22 9.94 14.61 8.26
N GLU A 23 9.39 13.86 9.20
CA GLU A 23 9.20 14.30 10.59
C GLU A 23 10.54 14.65 11.27
N LYS A 24 11.58 13.83 11.10
CA LYS A 24 12.91 14.05 11.69
C LYS A 24 13.54 15.37 11.23
N TYR A 25 13.37 15.74 9.96
CA TYR A 25 13.98 16.95 9.39
C TYR A 25 13.07 18.19 9.45
N GLY A 26 11.87 18.08 10.03
CA GLY A 26 10.96 19.21 10.24
C GLY A 26 9.87 19.39 9.18
N GLY A 27 9.86 18.53 8.15
CA GLY A 27 8.88 18.56 7.08
C GLY A 27 9.39 17.91 5.81
N ILE A 28 8.55 17.91 4.77
CA ILE A 28 8.90 17.31 3.48
C ILE A 28 9.97 18.16 2.77
N TYR A 29 9.82 19.49 2.75
CA TYR A 29 10.76 20.37 2.06
C TYR A 29 12.13 20.35 2.73
N GLU A 30 12.17 20.46 4.05
CA GLU A 30 13.39 20.43 4.85
C GLU A 30 14.15 19.10 4.69
N ALA A 31 13.42 17.99 4.54
CA ALA A 31 14.02 16.70 4.23
C ALA A 31 14.53 16.62 2.78
N LEU A 32 13.86 17.24 1.82
CA LEU A 32 14.29 17.25 0.42
C LEU A 32 15.47 18.20 0.17
N GLU A 33 15.64 19.26 0.98
CA GLU A 33 16.79 20.17 0.95
C GLU A 33 18.06 19.56 1.56
N ASN A 34 17.94 18.51 2.37
CA ASN A 34 19.08 17.80 2.91
C ASN A 34 19.62 16.76 1.90
N PHE A 35 20.50 17.22 1.01
CA PHE A 35 21.11 16.42 -0.05
C PHE A 35 22.08 15.33 0.43
N GLU A 36 22.60 15.45 1.65
CA GLU A 36 23.62 14.53 2.19
C GLU A 36 23.00 13.22 2.71
N GLU A 37 21.81 13.28 3.32
CA GLU A 37 21.23 12.13 4.02
C GLU A 37 19.75 11.90 3.68
N ALA A 38 18.89 12.89 3.94
CA ALA A 38 17.45 12.69 3.95
C ALA A 38 16.87 12.55 2.55
N GLN A 39 17.27 13.42 1.62
CA GLN A 39 16.79 13.37 0.24
C GLN A 39 17.20 12.05 -0.42
N PRO A 40 18.48 11.61 -0.41
CA PRO A 40 18.85 10.29 -0.97
C PRO A 40 18.08 9.13 -0.34
N ALA A 41 17.85 9.16 0.98
CA ALA A 41 17.10 8.12 1.67
C ALA A 41 15.62 8.06 1.26
N ILE A 42 14.96 9.22 1.15
CA ILE A 42 13.58 9.32 0.63
C ILE A 42 13.51 8.78 -0.79
N MET A 43 14.43 9.23 -1.66
CA MET A 43 14.47 8.80 -3.06
C MET A 43 14.66 7.29 -3.17
N MET A 44 15.57 6.70 -2.40
CA MET A 44 15.78 5.25 -2.40
C MET A 44 14.53 4.48 -1.96
N HIS A 45 13.82 4.96 -0.92
CA HIS A 45 12.55 4.34 -0.51
C HIS A 45 11.48 4.43 -1.59
N LEU A 46 11.38 5.57 -2.29
CA LEU A 46 10.42 5.75 -3.38
C LEU A 46 10.75 4.85 -4.59
N ILE A 47 12.03 4.68 -4.93
CA ILE A 47 12.48 3.77 -5.99
C ILE A 47 12.09 2.33 -5.66
N VAL A 48 12.34 1.87 -4.44
CA VAL A 48 11.97 0.51 -4.00
C VAL A 48 10.44 0.33 -4.02
N CYS A 49 9.67 1.33 -3.61
CA CYS A 49 8.20 1.31 -3.76
C CYS A 49 7.78 1.14 -5.23
N ASN A 50 8.39 1.91 -6.13
CA ASN A 50 8.11 1.86 -7.56
C ASN A 50 8.41 0.47 -8.14
N GLU A 51 9.58 -0.10 -7.86
CA GLU A 51 9.96 -1.43 -8.33
C GLU A 51 9.02 -2.53 -7.83
N ASN A 52 8.62 -2.48 -6.57
CA ASN A 52 7.68 -3.45 -6.01
C ASN A 52 6.30 -3.34 -6.65
N ILE A 53 5.82 -2.12 -6.91
CA ILE A 53 4.56 -1.90 -7.65
C ILE A 53 4.67 -2.41 -9.09
N ASP A 54 5.77 -2.12 -9.78
CA ASP A 54 5.98 -2.59 -11.15
C ASP A 54 6.02 -4.12 -11.22
N LYS A 55 6.61 -4.81 -10.23
CA LYS A 55 6.55 -6.28 -10.13
C LYS A 55 5.12 -6.79 -9.92
N LEU A 56 4.35 -6.12 -9.06
CA LEU A 56 2.95 -6.48 -8.79
C LEU A 56 2.02 -6.23 -9.99
N MET A 57 2.37 -5.31 -10.90
CA MET A 57 1.61 -5.08 -12.13
C MET A 57 1.59 -6.29 -13.08
N TYR A 58 2.54 -7.21 -12.94
CA TYR A 58 2.66 -8.44 -13.73
C TYR A 58 2.33 -9.71 -12.92
N SER A 59 1.77 -9.56 -11.72
CA SER A 59 1.42 -10.70 -10.88
C SER A 59 0.09 -11.33 -11.30
N ASP A 60 0.04 -12.67 -11.26
CA ASP A 60 -1.18 -13.46 -11.36
C ASP A 60 -1.86 -13.71 -10.00
N GLU A 61 -1.18 -13.44 -8.88
CA GLU A 61 -1.70 -13.66 -7.51
C GLU A 61 -2.50 -12.46 -6.99
N ILE A 62 -2.00 -11.25 -7.24
CA ILE A 62 -2.60 -10.01 -6.73
C ILE A 62 -2.84 -9.04 -7.88
N ASP A 63 -4.11 -8.72 -8.13
CA ASP A 63 -4.45 -7.60 -9.00
C ASP A 63 -4.25 -6.26 -8.26
N ILE A 64 -3.07 -5.66 -8.44
CA ILE A 64 -2.73 -4.37 -7.83
C ILE A 64 -3.69 -3.24 -8.25
N LYS A 65 -4.38 -3.36 -9.40
CA LYS A 65 -5.35 -2.35 -9.87
C LYS A 65 -6.66 -2.41 -9.09
N SER A 66 -6.93 -3.51 -8.39
CA SER A 66 -8.03 -3.60 -7.42
C SER A 66 -7.71 -2.93 -6.08
N ILE A 67 -6.42 -2.67 -5.81
CA ILE A 67 -5.93 -2.08 -4.56
C ILE A 67 -5.64 -0.58 -4.76
N LEU A 68 -5.03 -0.20 -5.88
CA LEU A 68 -4.57 1.15 -6.16
C LEU A 68 -5.26 1.75 -7.38
N SER A 69 -5.59 3.04 -7.29
CA SER A 69 -6.14 3.82 -8.38
C SER A 69 -5.10 4.08 -9.48
N GLN A 70 -5.59 4.34 -10.70
CA GLN A 70 -4.73 4.73 -11.82
C GLN A 70 -3.92 6.01 -11.54
N LYS A 71 -4.45 6.94 -10.73
CA LYS A 71 -3.74 8.17 -10.36
C LYS A 71 -2.54 7.86 -9.46
N GLU A 72 -2.69 6.99 -8.48
CA GLU A 72 -1.62 6.55 -7.58
C GLU A 72 -0.52 5.80 -8.33
N LEU A 73 -0.91 4.87 -9.22
CA LEU A 73 0.02 4.12 -10.06
C LEU A 73 0.85 5.04 -10.97
N ARG A 74 0.21 6.07 -11.56
CA ARG A 74 0.90 7.08 -12.38
C ARG A 74 1.82 7.96 -11.54
N GLY A 75 1.37 8.42 -10.38
CA GLY A 75 2.16 9.26 -9.47
C GLY A 75 3.46 8.58 -9.04
N ILE A 76 3.40 7.31 -8.66
CA ILE A 76 4.60 6.54 -8.31
C ILE A 76 5.52 6.29 -9.51
N LYS A 77 4.98 6.10 -10.72
CA LYS A 77 5.79 5.93 -11.93
C LYS A 77 6.57 7.20 -12.32
N ALA A 78 6.00 8.37 -12.06
CA ALA A 78 6.68 9.64 -12.33
C ALA A 78 8.00 9.78 -11.54
N ILE A 79 8.10 9.17 -10.37
CA ILE A 79 9.30 9.18 -9.52
C ILE A 79 10.50 8.58 -10.24
N ARG A 80 10.32 7.47 -10.97
CA ARG A 80 11.44 6.81 -11.68
C ARG A 80 12.07 7.76 -12.71
N ASN A 81 11.24 8.55 -13.39
CA ASN A 81 11.72 9.54 -14.35
C ASN A 81 12.50 10.65 -13.64
N ILE A 82 12.02 11.09 -12.48
CA ILE A 82 12.66 12.14 -11.69
C ILE A 82 13.98 11.65 -11.07
N ALA A 83 14.03 10.44 -10.52
CA ALA A 83 15.22 9.84 -9.92
C ALA A 83 16.32 9.46 -10.94
N ALA A 84 15.98 9.38 -12.23
CA ALA A 84 16.92 9.10 -13.31
C ALA A 84 17.59 10.36 -13.88
N HIS A 85 17.18 11.55 -13.43
CA HIS A 85 17.80 12.83 -13.77
C HIS A 85 18.64 13.33 -12.58
N ASP A 86 19.75 14.04 -12.86
CA ASP A 86 20.66 14.54 -11.82
C ASP A 86 19.88 15.31 -10.73
N TYR A 87 20.11 14.94 -9.46
CA TYR A 87 19.35 15.40 -8.29
C TYR A 87 19.31 16.93 -8.11
N GLU A 88 20.22 17.66 -8.74
CA GLU A 88 20.22 19.14 -8.78
C GLU A 88 19.02 19.72 -9.56
N GLY A 89 18.38 18.95 -10.44
CA GLY A 89 17.21 19.34 -11.23
C GLY A 89 15.89 18.72 -10.76
N LEU A 90 15.86 18.12 -9.57
CA LEU A 90 14.68 17.46 -9.01
C LEU A 90 13.56 18.48 -8.74
N ASP A 91 12.41 18.33 -9.39
CA ASP A 91 11.25 19.17 -9.05
C ASP A 91 10.68 18.73 -7.70
N PHE A 92 11.09 19.43 -6.64
CA PHE A 92 10.64 19.19 -5.26
C PHE A 92 9.13 19.23 -5.14
N SER A 93 8.43 20.00 -5.98
CA SER A 93 6.97 20.05 -5.96
C SER A 93 6.34 18.70 -6.30
N ILE A 94 6.93 17.95 -7.25
CA ILE A 94 6.40 16.64 -7.64
C ILE A 94 6.62 15.62 -6.53
N ILE A 95 7.83 15.57 -5.96
CA ILE A 95 8.14 14.64 -4.86
C ILE A 95 7.30 14.99 -3.63
N HIS A 96 7.15 16.28 -3.33
CA HIS A 96 6.28 16.75 -2.27
C HIS A 96 4.84 16.25 -2.46
N ASP A 97 4.27 16.40 -3.66
CA ASP A 97 2.90 15.96 -3.95
C ASP A 97 2.74 14.45 -3.84
N VAL A 98 3.73 13.68 -4.29
CA VAL A 98 3.75 12.23 -4.10
C VAL A 98 3.71 11.88 -2.61
N VAL A 99 4.61 12.46 -1.81
CA VAL A 99 4.73 12.16 -0.38
C VAL A 99 3.48 12.61 0.37
N LYS A 100 2.93 13.79 0.05
CA LYS A 100 1.81 14.38 0.76
C LYS A 100 0.45 13.79 0.38
N TYR A 101 0.23 13.48 -0.90
CA TYR A 101 -1.10 13.13 -1.40
C TYR A 101 -1.23 11.69 -1.87
N TYR A 102 -0.18 11.06 -2.39
CA TYR A 102 -0.28 9.70 -2.94
C TYR A 102 0.13 8.63 -1.95
N LEU A 103 1.29 8.77 -1.28
CA LEU A 103 1.77 7.76 -0.35
C LEU A 103 0.79 7.44 0.79
N PRO A 104 0.09 8.41 1.40
CA PRO A 104 -0.86 8.10 2.46
C PRO A 104 -2.00 7.20 1.98
N SER A 105 -2.58 7.52 0.83
CA SER A 105 -3.68 6.75 0.22
C SER A 105 -3.23 5.34 -0.18
N ILE A 106 -2.06 5.24 -0.84
CA ILE A 106 -1.46 3.95 -1.21
C ILE A 106 -1.27 3.08 0.02
N LYS A 107 -0.67 3.64 1.08
CA LYS A 107 -0.44 2.91 2.33
C LYS A 107 -1.75 2.44 2.94
N THR A 108 -2.77 3.31 3.04
CA THR A 108 -4.07 2.95 3.59
C THR A 108 -4.71 1.79 2.83
N ASN A 109 -4.68 1.81 1.50
CA ASN A 109 -5.27 0.74 0.69
C ASN A 109 -4.49 -0.57 0.82
N ILE A 110 -3.16 -0.51 0.82
CA ILE A 110 -2.30 -1.67 1.05
C ILE A 110 -2.53 -2.27 2.44
N ASP A 111 -2.53 -1.45 3.48
CA ASP A 111 -2.70 -1.94 4.85
C ASP A 111 -4.09 -2.57 5.04
N ARG A 112 -5.13 -1.97 4.46
CA ARG A 112 -6.49 -2.55 4.47
C ARG A 112 -6.50 -3.93 3.84
N PHE A 113 -5.89 -4.09 2.67
CA PHE A 113 -5.76 -5.38 2.01
C PHE A 113 -4.98 -6.38 2.87
N LEU A 114 -3.85 -5.98 3.44
CA LEU A 114 -3.02 -6.86 4.27
C LEU A 114 -3.73 -7.31 5.55
N VAL A 115 -4.59 -6.47 6.14
CA VAL A 115 -5.45 -6.84 7.27
C VAL A 115 -6.50 -7.86 6.84
N SER A 116 -7.21 -7.64 5.74
CA SER A 116 -8.25 -8.56 5.28
C SER A 116 -7.68 -9.96 4.96
N GLN A 117 -6.46 -10.04 4.41
CA GLN A 117 -5.79 -11.33 4.18
C GLN A 117 -5.49 -12.09 5.50
N LYS A 118 -5.21 -11.38 6.59
CA LYS A 118 -4.97 -12.00 7.90
C LYS A 118 -6.25 -12.52 8.54
N GLU A 119 -7.36 -11.79 8.39
CA GLU A 119 -8.68 -12.20 8.91
C GLU A 119 -9.22 -13.45 8.20
N ILE A 120 -9.00 -13.54 6.89
CA ILE A 120 -9.35 -14.73 6.08
C ILE A 120 -8.46 -15.93 6.49
N GLY A 121 -7.15 -15.72 6.67
CA GLY A 121 -6.22 -16.76 7.11
C GLY A 121 -6.40 -17.22 8.56
N GLY A 122 -7.03 -16.39 9.41
CA GLY A 122 -7.31 -16.69 10.82
C GLY A 122 -8.62 -17.45 11.07
N SER A 123 -9.55 -17.49 10.11
CA SER A 123 -10.86 -18.14 10.27
C SER A 123 -10.88 -19.65 9.93
N SER A 124 -9.75 -20.26 9.57
CA SER A 124 -9.68 -21.71 9.30
C SER A 124 -9.48 -22.57 10.56
N GLY A 125 -9.65 -22.00 11.76
CA GLY A 125 -9.59 -22.72 13.03
C GLY A 125 -10.84 -22.50 13.86
N SER A 126 -11.73 -23.49 13.87
CA SER A 126 -12.89 -23.65 14.76
C SER A 126 -14.15 -22.86 14.36
N ASN A 127 -15.18 -23.54 13.83
CA ASN A 127 -16.19 -24.15 14.70
C ASN A 127 -17.18 -25.02 13.90
N VAL A 128 -17.23 -26.29 14.27
CA VAL A 128 -18.37 -27.17 14.01
C VAL A 128 -19.53 -26.65 14.84
N HIS A 129 -20.56 -26.08 14.22
CA HIS A 129 -21.91 -26.15 14.77
C HIS A 129 -22.95 -26.14 13.66
N LYS A 130 -23.30 -27.37 13.27
CA LYS A 130 -24.54 -27.73 12.62
C LYS A 130 -25.65 -27.52 13.65
N VAL A 131 -26.21 -26.32 13.73
CA VAL A 131 -27.49 -26.09 14.43
C VAL A 131 -28.59 -26.36 13.41
N SER A 132 -29.14 -27.56 13.52
CA SER A 132 -30.45 -27.93 12.98
C SER A 132 -31.47 -26.87 13.39
N ASN A 133 -32.12 -26.22 12.42
CA ASN A 133 -33.33 -25.48 12.70
C ASN A 133 -34.51 -26.39 12.35
N ASP A 134 -35.18 -26.83 13.42
CA ASP A 134 -36.45 -27.54 13.37
C ASP A 134 -37.51 -26.72 12.64
N THR A 135 -38.15 -27.38 11.69
CA THR A 135 -39.28 -26.88 10.92
C THR A 135 -40.49 -26.77 11.85
N ALA A 136 -40.78 -25.56 12.34
CA ALA A 136 -42.01 -25.27 13.06
C ALA A 136 -43.20 -25.28 12.09
N LYS A 137 -43.92 -26.40 12.15
CA LYS A 137 -45.24 -26.72 11.60
C LYS A 137 -46.24 -25.54 11.67
N SER A 138 -46.46 -24.85 10.56
CA SER A 138 -47.62 -23.98 10.36
C SER A 138 -48.84 -24.82 9.98
N LYS A 139 -49.92 -24.63 10.74
CA LYS A 139 -51.16 -25.39 10.76
C LYS A 139 -51.87 -25.45 9.41
N GLU A 140 -52.30 -26.66 9.09
CA GLU A 140 -53.25 -27.02 8.04
C GLU A 140 -54.63 -26.41 8.35
N LYS A 141 -55.24 -25.85 7.29
CA LYS A 141 -56.67 -25.64 7.18
C LYS A 141 -57.35 -27.02 7.11
N GLU A 142 -58.35 -27.28 7.94
CA GLU A 142 -59.55 -28.00 7.49
C GLU A 142 -60.68 -27.91 8.53
N LYS A 143 -61.86 -27.51 8.00
CA LYS A 143 -63.23 -27.59 8.51
C LYS A 143 -63.63 -26.81 9.77
#